data_AF-A0A7W9M4C5-F1
#
_entry.id   AF-A0A7W9M4C5-F1
#
_cell.length_a   1.000
_cell.length_b   1.000
_cell.length_c   1.000
_cell.angle_alpha   90.00
_cell.angle_beta   90.00
_cell.angle_gamma   90.00
#
_symmetry.space_group_name_H-M   'P 1'
#
loop_
_entity.id
_entity.type
_entity.pdbx_description
1 polymer ?
#
loop_
_entity_poly.entity_id
_entity_poly.type
_entity_poly.pdbx_seq_one_letter_code
_entity_poly.pdbx_strand_id
1 'polypeptide(L)'
;MRSSRFPALVWVVLAVNALFLIWVIAGGAPLAGFLWVAADVVLGVLWLVARRRTRECPSCGRAVKHDETVCTGCGYNLALASAHDTRAHHYPTNPGIKP
;
A
#
# COMPACT_ATOMS: atom_id res chain seq x y z
N MET A 1 -12.57 14.82 -5.39
CA MET A 1 -12.60 13.77 -6.43
C MET A 1 -11.19 13.57 -6.98
N ARG A 2 -10.34 12.77 -6.33
CA ARG A 2 -8.94 12.60 -6.77
C ARG A 2 -8.35 11.30 -6.25
N SER A 3 -8.25 10.29 -7.09
CA SER A 3 -7.31 9.17 -6.89
C SER A 3 -7.19 8.28 -8.15
N SER A 4 -6.93 8.89 -9.31
CA SER A 4 -6.60 8.18 -10.56
C SER A 4 -5.16 7.64 -10.57
N ARG A 5 -4.64 7.11 -9.44
CA ARG A 5 -3.33 6.43 -9.40
C ARG A 5 -3.41 4.92 -9.65
N PHE A 6 -4.61 4.41 -9.92
CA PHE A 6 -4.86 3.02 -10.27
C PHE A 6 -4.70 2.65 -11.77
N PRO A 7 -4.82 3.55 -12.77
CA PRO A 7 -4.71 3.10 -14.16
C PRO A 7 -3.29 2.63 -14.46
N ALA A 8 -2.26 3.32 -13.97
CA ALA A 8 -0.87 2.95 -14.29
C ALA A 8 -0.52 1.51 -13.88
N LEU A 9 -0.88 1.09 -12.66
CA LEU A 9 -0.54 -0.25 -12.17
C LEU A 9 -1.39 -1.33 -12.86
N VAL A 10 -2.66 -1.03 -13.15
CA VAL A 10 -3.55 -1.91 -13.92
C VAL A 10 -3.05 -2.09 -15.36
N TRP A 11 -2.60 -1.02 -16.01
CA TRP A 11 -2.02 -1.05 -17.35
C TRP A 11 -0.68 -1.79 -17.39
N VAL A 12 0.15 -1.65 -16.35
CA VAL A 12 1.41 -2.41 -16.24
C VAL A 12 1.13 -3.91 -16.10
N VAL A 13 0.21 -4.30 -15.22
CA VAL A 13 -0.19 -5.72 -15.08
C VAL A 13 -0.78 -6.26 -16.38
N LEU A 14 -1.64 -5.49 -17.06
CA LEU A 14 -2.21 -5.87 -18.36
C LEU A 14 -1.15 -6.00 -19.45
N ALA A 15 -0.20 -5.08 -19.54
CA ALA A 15 0.87 -5.09 -20.53
C ALA A 15 1.80 -6.31 -20.33
N VAL A 16 2.18 -6.57 -19.08
CA VAL A 16 3.00 -7.74 -18.72
C VAL A 16 2.28 -9.04 -19.07
N ASN A 17 0.99 -9.14 -18.74
CA ASN A 17 0.18 -10.32 -19.04
C ASN A 17 -0.03 -10.52 -20.54
N ALA A 18 -0.24 -9.44 -21.30
CA ALA A 18 -0.38 -9.50 -22.76
C ALA A 18 0.92 -9.92 -23.46
N LEU A 19 2.07 -9.40 -23.03
CA LEU A 19 3.38 -9.77 -23.58
C LEU A 19 3.69 -11.27 -23.33
N PHE A 20 3.28 -11.78 -22.16
CA PHE A 20 3.40 -13.20 -21.85
C PHE A 20 2.45 -14.07 -22.69
N LEU A 21 1.21 -13.62 -22.89
CA LEU A 21 0.24 -14.30 -23.76
C LEU A 21 0.79 -14.45 -25.19
N ILE A 22 1.46 -13.40 -25.69
CA ILE A 22 2.18 -13.42 -26.97
C ILE A 22 3.33 -14.45 -26.94
N TRP A 23 4.14 -14.47 -25.88
CA TRP A 23 5.27 -15.40 -25.74
C TRP A 23 4.85 -16.87 -25.63
N VAL A 24 3.73 -17.15 -24.94
CA VAL A 24 3.15 -18.49 -24.83
C VAL A 24 2.57 -18.97 -26.16
N ILE A 25 1.86 -18.11 -26.90
CA ILE A 25 1.38 -18.43 -28.26
C ILE A 25 2.57 -18.71 -29.20
N ALA A 26 3.71 -18.06 -28.96
CA ALA A 26 4.94 -18.26 -29.71
C ALA A 26 5.73 -19.55 -29.32
N GLY A 27 5.25 -20.36 -28.35
CA GLY A 27 5.77 -21.72 -28.10
C GLY A 27 7.01 -21.81 -27.20
N GLY A 28 7.25 -20.83 -26.32
CA GLY A 28 8.35 -20.86 -25.35
C GLY A 28 8.10 -21.79 -24.15
N ALA A 29 9.15 -22.53 -23.73
CA ALA A 29 9.11 -23.58 -22.71
C ALA A 29 8.25 -23.25 -21.45
N PRO A 30 7.26 -24.10 -21.09
CA PRO A 30 6.17 -23.72 -20.18
C PRO A 30 6.55 -23.67 -18.69
N LEU A 31 7.61 -24.37 -18.28
CA LEU A 31 7.94 -24.57 -16.86
C LEU A 31 8.48 -23.29 -16.19
N ALA A 32 9.32 -22.53 -16.89
CA ALA A 32 9.86 -21.27 -16.36
C ALA A 32 8.79 -20.16 -16.35
N GLY A 33 7.91 -20.12 -17.36
CA GLY A 33 6.80 -19.17 -17.41
C GLY A 33 5.79 -19.39 -16.29
N PHE A 34 5.47 -20.65 -15.98
CA PHE A 34 4.52 -20.97 -14.92
C PHE A 34 5.00 -20.50 -13.55
N LEU A 35 6.27 -20.73 -13.22
CA LEU A 35 6.85 -20.31 -11.93
C LEU A 35 6.88 -18.78 -11.79
N TRP A 36 7.15 -18.07 -12.89
CA TRP A 36 7.17 -16.60 -12.90
C TRP A 36 5.78 -16.00 -12.75
N VAL A 37 4.79 -16.50 -13.49
CA VAL A 37 3.37 -16.11 -13.32
C VAL A 37 2.88 -16.40 -11.91
N ALA A 38 3.25 -17.56 -11.35
CA ALA A 38 2.91 -17.89 -9.96
C ALA A 38 3.50 -16.86 -8.98
N ALA A 39 4.74 -16.41 -9.18
CA ALA A 39 5.34 -15.37 -8.35
C ALA A 39 4.60 -14.03 -8.45
N ASP A 40 4.22 -13.59 -9.65
CA ASP A 40 3.44 -12.36 -9.85
C ASP A 40 2.05 -12.43 -9.22
N VAL A 41 1.38 -13.57 -9.35
CA VAL A 41 0.09 -13.82 -8.70
C VAL A 41 0.23 -13.75 -7.18
N VAL A 42 1.23 -14.41 -6.62
CA VAL A 42 1.50 -14.39 -5.17
C VAL A 42 1.79 -12.98 -4.69
N LEU A 43 2.63 -12.22 -5.40
CA LEU A 43 2.96 -10.84 -5.04
C LEU A 43 1.74 -9.92 -5.16
N GLY A 44 0.90 -10.11 -6.19
CA GLY A 44 -0.35 -9.40 -6.38
C GLY A 44 -1.35 -9.67 -5.26
N VAL A 45 -1.49 -10.92 -4.84
CA VAL A 45 -2.36 -11.32 -3.72
C VAL A 45 -1.84 -10.78 -2.39
N LEU A 46 -0.53 -10.90 -2.14
CA LEU A 46 0.09 -10.38 -0.92
C LEU A 46 -0.10 -8.87 -0.81
N TRP A 47 0.08 -8.17 -1.92
CA TRP A 47 -0.18 -6.74 -1.99
C TRP A 47 -1.65 -6.41 -1.76
N LEU A 48 -2.60 -7.17 -2.33
CA LEU A 48 -4.04 -6.97 -2.14
C LEU A 48 -4.44 -7.12 -0.67
N VAL A 49 -3.89 -8.13 0.01
CA VAL A 49 -4.14 -8.35 1.46
C VAL A 49 -3.53 -7.23 2.30
N ALA A 50 -2.29 -6.85 2.02
CA ALA A 50 -1.59 -5.77 2.71
C ALA A 50 -2.20 -4.38 2.44
N ARG A 51 -3.08 -4.26 1.44
CA ARG A 51 -3.65 -2.97 1.03
C ARG A 51 -4.77 -2.46 1.93
N ARG A 52 -5.24 -3.22 2.93
CA ARG A 52 -6.21 -2.69 3.89
C ARG A 52 -5.56 -1.64 4.79
N ARG A 53 -5.58 -0.40 4.31
CA ARG A 53 -5.06 0.80 4.98
C ARG A 53 -6.18 1.41 5.82
N THR A 54 -6.49 0.81 6.96
CA THR A 54 -7.22 1.49 8.05
C THR A 54 -6.21 1.90 9.11
N ARG A 55 -6.37 3.10 9.68
CA ARG A 55 -5.54 3.57 10.80
C ARG A 55 -6.43 3.63 12.03
N GLU A 56 -5.87 3.41 13.21
CA GLU A 56 -6.60 3.60 14.47
C GLU A 56 -6.39 5.03 14.96
N CYS A 57 -7.45 5.66 15.47
CA CYS A 57 -7.35 7.00 16.04
C CYS A 57 -6.67 6.92 17.43
N PRO A 58 -5.54 7.60 17.67
CA PRO A 58 -4.85 7.54 18.96
C PRO A 58 -5.64 8.20 20.11
N SER A 59 -6.64 9.02 19.80
CA SER A 59 -7.45 9.72 20.81
C SER A 59 -8.67 8.92 21.28
N CYS A 60 -9.25 8.06 20.43
CA CYS A 60 -10.47 7.31 20.78
C CYS A 60 -10.44 5.81 20.44
N GLY A 61 -9.37 5.30 19.82
CA GLY A 61 -9.19 3.89 19.46
C GLY A 61 -10.04 3.41 18.26
N ARG A 62 -10.83 4.29 17.64
CA ARG A 62 -11.71 3.89 16.53
C ARG A 62 -10.91 3.69 15.23
N ALA A 63 -11.24 2.64 14.49
CA ALA A 63 -10.74 2.43 13.14
C ALA A 63 -11.29 3.51 12.20
N VAL A 64 -10.39 4.28 11.59
CA VAL A 64 -10.68 5.35 10.63
C VAL A 64 -10.04 5.02 9.29
N LYS A 65 -10.67 5.50 8.21
CA LYS A 65 -10.11 5.34 6.87
C LYS A 65 -8.87 6.23 6.70
N HIS A 66 -7.94 5.81 5.85
CA HIS A 66 -6.67 6.51 5.63
C HIS A 66 -6.83 7.86 4.90
N ASP A 67 -7.96 8.08 4.22
CA ASP A 67 -8.30 9.34 3.54
C ASP A 67 -9.09 10.32 4.42
N GLU A 68 -9.51 9.91 5.62
CA GLU A 68 -10.24 10.76 6.56
C GLU A 68 -9.27 11.69 7.30
N THR A 69 -9.47 13.01 7.18
CA THR A 69 -8.63 14.02 7.84
C THR A 69 -9.05 14.31 9.28
N VAL A 70 -10.32 14.03 9.62
CA VAL A 70 -10.92 14.29 10.93
C VAL A 70 -11.65 13.04 11.41
N CYS A 71 -11.39 12.60 12.63
CA CYS A 71 -12.12 11.47 13.21
C CYS A 71 -13.59 11.85 13.46
N THR A 72 -14.53 11.16 12.82
CA THR A 72 -15.98 11.40 12.95
C THR A 72 -16.55 11.10 14.33
N GLY A 73 -15.79 10.42 15.19
CA GLY A 73 -16.27 10.05 16.53
C GLY A 73 -15.75 10.91 17.69
N CYS A 74 -14.61 11.59 17.52
CA CYS A 74 -14.06 12.47 18.58
C CYS A 74 -13.58 13.84 18.09
N GLY A 75 -13.61 14.10 16.77
CA GLY A 75 -13.15 15.37 16.19
C GLY A 75 -11.62 15.51 16.08
N TYR A 76 -10.85 14.46 16.39
CA TYR A 76 -9.39 14.50 16.32
C TYR A 76 -8.89 14.68 14.88
N ASN A 77 -8.00 15.65 14.65
CA ASN A 77 -7.42 15.96 13.34
C ASN A 77 -6.26 14.99 13.01
N LEU A 78 -6.54 13.99 12.20
CA LEU A 78 -5.59 12.98 11.72
C LEU A 78 -4.60 13.56 10.70
N ALA A 79 -5.01 14.60 9.95
CA ALA A 79 -4.13 15.30 9.01
C ALA A 79 -2.92 15.94 9.71
N LEU A 80 -3.17 16.63 10.83
CA LEU A 80 -2.10 17.21 11.67
C LEU A 80 -1.19 16.14 12.27
N ALA A 81 -1.77 15.04 12.76
CA ALA A 81 -0.98 13.92 13.31
C ALA A 81 -0.05 13.31 12.25
N SER A 82 -0.52 13.12 11.01
CA SER A 82 0.31 12.59 9.92
C SER A 82 1.46 13.53 9.50
N ALA A 83 1.24 14.84 9.57
CA ALA A 83 2.29 15.83 9.33
C ALA A 83 3.31 15.87 10.47
N HIS A 84 2.85 15.74 11.72
CA HIS A 84 3.72 15.73 12.90
C HIS A 84 4.56 14.46 12.99
N ASP A 85 3.98 13.29 12.69
CA ASP A 85 4.68 12.01 12.70
C ASP A 85 5.87 12.01 11.72
N THR A 86 5.65 12.51 10.49
CA THR A 86 6.72 12.68 9.50
C THR A 86 7.87 13.55 10.02
N ARG A 87 7.57 14.53 10.89
CA ARG A 87 8.57 15.41 11.51
C ARG A 87 9.23 14.79 12.73
N ALA A 88 8.49 13.98 13.50
CA ALA A 88 8.95 13.32 14.71
C ALA A 88 9.92 12.16 14.42
N HIS A 89 9.76 11.44 13.30
CA HIS A 89 10.72 10.41 12.87
C HIS A 89 12.10 10.97 12.48
N HIS A 90 12.25 12.29 12.36
CA HIS A 90 13.55 12.95 12.18
C HIS A 90 14.19 13.44 13.48
N TYR A 91 13.56 13.21 14.64
CA TYR A 91 14.18 13.49 15.93
C TYR A 91 14.61 12.18 16.60
N PRO A 92 15.93 11.89 16.72
CA PRO A 92 16.36 10.85 17.63
C PRO A 92 15.95 11.30 19.04
N THR A 93 14.92 10.64 19.59
CA THR A 93 14.60 10.77 21.01
C THR A 93 15.81 10.23 21.77
N ASN A 94 16.51 11.10 22.49
CA ASN A 94 17.61 10.72 23.37
C ASN A 94 17.02 10.27 24.72
N PRO A 95 17.03 8.97 25.06
CA PRO A 95 16.51 8.47 26.33
C PRO A 95 17.61 8.58 27.39
N GLY A 96 17.94 9.80 27.84
CA GLY A 96 19.19 10.00 28.57
C GLY A 96 19.25 11.11 29.63
N ILE A 97 18.13 11.61 30.15
CA ILE A 97 18.18 12.55 31.29
C ILE A 97 17.31 12.00 32.42
N LYS A 98 17.94 11.28 33.35
CA LYS A 98 17.46 11.15 34.73
C LYS A 98 18.29 12.07 35.62
N PRO A 99 17.67 12.72 36.60
CA PRO A 99 18.33 13.67 37.51
C PRO A 99 19.42 13.02 38.36
#